data_AF-A0A960THA8-F1
#
_entry.id   AF-A0A960THA8-F1
#
_cell.length_a   1.000
_cell.length_b   1.000
_cell.length_c   1.000
_cell.angle_alpha   90.00
_cell.angle_beta   90.00
_cell.angle_gamma   90.00
#
_symmetry.space_group_name_H-M   'P 1'
#
loop_
_entity.id
_entity.type
_entity.pdbx_description
1 polymer ?
#
loop_
_entity_poly.entity_id
_entity_poly.type
_entity_poly.pdbx_seq_one_letter_code
_entity_poly.pdbx_strand_id
1 'polypeptide(L)'
;MLKDKDVSDEMYQQLRREFSNHANGEEFLLEKIADEQDEIVQGDLLHILGTYKYRRHRCLKRTAEFARQFIASQSVYLRKKGIIVLGWIGEKSDVEIIAEAMFNDENEENRGWAATGLMQLFFHKPAIKNQCLRNLQAALATEKSYFTLSCILISIQEIAGKQWGISSTGRPEREPERSIDMAKPEAISFLERYFEQMPQADK
;
A
#
# COMPACT_ATOMS: atom_id res chain seq x y z
N MET A 1 -27.07 2.83 -13.64
CA MET A 1 -26.75 3.88 -12.67
C MET A 1 -25.24 3.91 -12.49
N LEU A 2 -24.61 5.01 -12.93
CA LEU A 2 -23.22 5.45 -12.75
C LEU A 2 -22.16 4.34 -12.58
N LYS A 3 -21.70 3.80 -13.71
CA LYS A 3 -20.49 2.95 -13.81
C LYS A 3 -19.51 3.46 -14.88
N ASP A 4 -19.49 4.77 -15.13
CA ASP A 4 -18.42 5.37 -15.91
C ASP A 4 -17.26 5.68 -14.96
N LYS A 5 -16.25 4.80 -14.96
CA LYS A 5 -15.00 4.97 -14.20
C LYS A 5 -14.34 6.34 -14.44
N ASP A 6 -14.48 6.87 -15.65
CA ASP A 6 -13.89 8.16 -16.02
C ASP A 6 -14.62 9.34 -15.32
N VAL A 7 -15.95 9.27 -15.17
CA VAL A 7 -16.73 10.28 -14.43
C VAL A 7 -16.42 10.22 -12.93
N SER A 8 -16.23 9.02 -12.37
CA SER A 8 -15.82 8.89 -10.97
C SER A 8 -14.41 9.42 -10.70
N ASP A 9 -13.47 9.21 -11.62
CA ASP A 9 -12.08 9.67 -11.47
C ASP A 9 -11.96 11.20 -11.62
N GLU A 10 -12.64 11.81 -12.60
CA GLU A 10 -12.66 13.27 -12.76
C GLU A 10 -13.30 13.96 -11.54
N MET A 11 -14.43 13.44 -11.08
CA MET A 11 -15.10 13.96 -9.88
C MET A 11 -14.21 13.79 -8.64
N TYR A 12 -13.53 12.66 -8.49
CA TYR A 12 -12.59 12.43 -7.40
C TYR A 12 -11.44 13.46 -7.42
N GLN A 13 -10.82 13.69 -8.59
CA GLN A 13 -9.74 14.68 -8.71
C GLN A 13 -10.22 16.10 -8.43
N GLN A 14 -11.43 16.44 -8.87
CA GLN A 14 -12.05 17.73 -8.57
C GLN A 14 -12.26 17.89 -7.07
N LEU A 15 -12.93 16.94 -6.41
CA LEU A 15 -13.16 16.99 -4.96
C LEU A 15 -11.85 17.11 -4.18
N ARG A 16 -10.86 16.28 -4.51
CA ARG A 16 -9.53 16.35 -3.90
C ARG A 16 -8.92 17.75 -4.03
N ARG A 17 -9.00 18.34 -5.22
CA ARG A 17 -8.45 19.69 -5.48
C ARG A 17 -9.20 20.75 -4.68
N GLU A 18 -10.53 20.75 -4.73
CA GLU A 18 -11.35 21.75 -4.04
C GLU A 18 -11.13 21.69 -2.53
N PHE A 19 -11.20 20.51 -1.90
CA PHE A 19 -10.92 20.38 -0.47
C PHE A 19 -9.50 20.83 -0.11
N SER A 20 -8.50 20.47 -0.94
CA SER A 20 -7.11 20.88 -0.71
C SER A 20 -6.87 22.40 -0.79
N ASN A 21 -7.77 23.15 -1.45
CA ASN A 21 -7.68 24.61 -1.57
C ASN A 21 -8.31 25.34 -0.38
N HIS A 22 -9.09 24.66 0.46
CA HIS A 22 -9.72 25.25 1.64
C HIS A 22 -8.87 25.06 2.90
N ALA A 23 -8.74 26.13 3.69
CA ALA A 23 -7.90 26.15 4.89
C ALA A 23 -8.28 25.12 5.98
N ASN A 24 -9.55 24.70 5.99
CA ASN A 24 -10.12 23.73 6.94
C ASN A 24 -10.62 22.45 6.25
N GLY A 25 -10.18 22.19 5.01
CA GLY A 25 -10.65 21.03 4.25
C GLY A 25 -10.29 19.70 4.91
N GLU A 26 -9.11 19.60 5.53
CA GLU A 26 -8.63 18.41 6.22
C GLU A 26 -9.53 18.10 7.45
N GLU A 27 -9.79 19.11 8.29
CA GLU A 27 -10.61 18.98 9.49
C GLU A 27 -12.06 18.62 9.14
N PHE A 28 -12.65 19.27 8.14
CA PHE A 28 -14.00 18.95 7.66
C PHE A 28 -14.12 17.49 7.20
N LEU A 29 -13.16 17.01 6.41
CA LEU A 29 -13.17 15.62 5.93
C LEU A 29 -13.03 14.61 7.07
N LEU A 30 -12.26 14.93 8.12
CA LEU A 30 -12.11 14.10 9.32
C LEU A 30 -13.36 14.04 10.19
N GLU A 31 -14.17 15.09 10.20
CA GLU A 31 -15.50 15.06 10.80
C GLU A 31 -16.44 14.21 9.96
N LYS A 32 -16.44 14.39 8.64
CA LYS A 32 -17.33 13.64 7.75
C LYS A 32 -17.07 12.14 7.73
N ILE A 33 -15.82 11.71 7.71
CA ILE A 33 -15.49 10.27 7.73
C ILE A 33 -15.94 9.59 9.04
N ALA A 34 -16.03 10.33 10.15
CA ALA A 34 -16.46 9.79 11.44
C ALA A 34 -17.98 9.51 11.48
N ASP A 35 -18.77 10.34 10.79
CA ASP A 35 -20.23 10.24 10.77
C ASP A 35 -20.77 9.42 9.58
N GLU A 36 -19.94 9.20 8.56
CA GLU A 36 -20.32 8.48 7.35
C GLU A 36 -20.52 6.97 7.60
N GLN A 37 -21.55 6.39 6.98
CA GLN A 37 -21.88 4.96 7.09
C GLN A 37 -21.67 4.22 5.76
N ASP A 38 -21.67 4.92 4.63
CA ASP A 38 -21.37 4.33 3.33
C ASP A 38 -19.86 4.03 3.23
N GLU A 39 -19.52 2.74 3.13
CA GLU A 39 -18.15 2.26 3.09
C GLU A 39 -17.36 2.77 1.87
N ILE A 40 -18.04 3.01 0.74
CA ILE A 40 -17.39 3.56 -0.45
C ILE A 40 -17.01 5.01 -0.20
N VAL A 41 -17.95 5.80 0.35
CA VAL A 41 -17.71 7.20 0.70
C VAL A 41 -16.64 7.31 1.77
N GLN A 42 -16.69 6.50 2.83
CA GLN A 42 -15.65 6.42 3.86
C GLN A 42 -14.27 6.16 3.25
N GLY A 43 -14.16 5.15 2.38
CA GLY A 43 -12.90 4.79 1.72
C GLY A 43 -12.36 5.92 0.84
N ASP A 44 -13.22 6.64 0.14
CA ASP A 44 -12.84 7.79 -0.70
C ASP A 44 -12.42 9.01 0.12
N LEU A 45 -13.13 9.30 1.21
CA LEU A 45 -12.74 10.34 2.18
C LEU A 45 -11.36 10.04 2.76
N LEU A 46 -11.11 8.79 3.20
CA LEU A 46 -9.81 8.38 3.71
C LEU A 46 -8.70 8.56 2.66
N HIS A 47 -8.99 8.17 1.42
CA HIS A 47 -8.05 8.32 0.32
C HIS A 47 -7.69 9.78 0.05
N ILE A 48 -8.68 10.69 0.01
CA ILE A 48 -8.46 12.13 -0.13
C ILE A 48 -7.61 12.65 1.04
N LEU A 49 -7.95 12.29 2.27
CA LEU A 49 -7.21 12.66 3.48
C LEU A 49 -5.74 12.22 3.40
N GLY A 50 -5.47 11.00 2.93
CA GLY A 50 -4.09 10.52 2.73
C GLY A 50 -3.25 11.39 1.79
N THR A 51 -3.88 12.11 0.85
CA THR A 51 -3.17 13.01 -0.07
C THR A 51 -2.73 14.34 0.55
N TYR A 52 -3.23 14.69 1.75
CA TYR A 52 -2.78 15.88 2.50
C TYR A 52 -1.34 15.76 2.98
N LYS A 53 -0.70 14.59 2.87
CA LYS A 53 0.74 14.43 3.11
C LYS A 53 1.64 15.31 2.24
N TYR A 54 1.12 15.93 1.18
CA TYR A 54 1.87 16.87 0.35
C TYR A 54 1.61 18.34 0.75
N ARG A 55 0.92 18.58 1.88
CA ARG A 55 0.48 19.90 2.37
C ARG A 55 0.90 20.07 3.84
N ARG A 56 0.43 21.14 4.49
CA ARG A 56 0.67 21.41 5.92
C ARG A 56 0.04 20.30 6.77
N HIS A 57 0.87 19.35 7.22
CA HIS A 57 0.54 18.09 7.88
C HIS A 57 -0.12 18.22 9.28
N ARG A 58 -1.34 18.77 9.39
CA ARG A 58 -1.93 18.98 10.73
C ARG A 58 -2.58 17.73 11.30
N CYS A 59 -3.18 16.87 10.47
CA CYS A 59 -4.02 15.80 10.98
C CYS A 59 -3.63 14.38 10.53
N LEU A 60 -2.42 14.18 9.97
CA LEU A 60 -1.96 12.87 9.50
C LEU A 60 -2.07 11.75 10.55
N LYS A 61 -1.84 12.04 11.84
CA LYS A 61 -1.99 11.04 12.91
C LYS A 61 -3.43 10.51 12.98
N ARG A 62 -4.42 11.40 12.92
CA ARG A 62 -5.84 11.06 12.96
C ARG A 62 -6.28 10.35 11.68
N THR A 63 -5.74 10.74 10.53
CA THR A 63 -5.93 10.00 9.27
C THR A 63 -5.37 8.57 9.35
N ALA A 64 -4.18 8.40 9.92
CA ALA A 64 -3.57 7.08 10.10
C ALA A 64 -4.38 6.20 11.07
N GLU A 65 -4.99 6.79 12.11
CA GLU A 65 -5.91 6.07 13.00
C GLU A 65 -7.11 5.49 12.24
N PHE A 66 -7.78 6.28 11.38
CA PHE A 66 -8.85 5.76 10.52
C PHE A 66 -8.34 4.67 9.56
N ALA A 67 -7.15 4.86 8.98
CA ALA A 67 -6.58 3.87 8.09
C ALA A 67 -6.34 2.52 8.80
N ARG A 68 -5.82 2.52 10.03
CA ARG A 68 -5.70 1.29 10.85
C ARG A 68 -7.04 0.64 11.14
N GLN A 69 -8.06 1.43 11.49
CA GLN A 69 -9.42 0.92 11.71
C GLN A 69 -9.98 0.26 10.44
N PHE A 70 -9.75 0.87 9.27
CA PHE A 70 -10.26 0.36 8.01
C PHE A 70 -9.59 -0.95 7.57
N ILE A 71 -8.30 -1.13 7.88
CA ILE A 71 -7.60 -2.42 7.63
C ILE A 71 -8.23 -3.56 8.44
N ALA A 72 -8.77 -3.28 9.64
CA ALA A 72 -9.47 -4.27 10.46
C ALA A 72 -10.94 -4.49 10.06
N SER A 73 -11.44 -3.80 9.04
CA SER A 73 -12.84 -3.89 8.61
C SER A 73 -13.15 -5.19 7.85
N GLN A 74 -14.41 -5.62 7.92
CA GLN A 74 -14.92 -6.70 7.08
C GLN A 74 -15.04 -6.30 5.59
N SER A 75 -15.10 -5.00 5.31
CA SER A 75 -15.20 -4.47 3.95
C SER A 75 -13.87 -4.56 3.20
N VAL A 76 -13.86 -5.31 2.10
CA VAL A 76 -12.69 -5.43 1.20
C VAL A 76 -12.22 -4.06 0.73
N TYR A 77 -13.17 -3.15 0.42
CA TYR A 77 -12.86 -1.81 -0.08
C TYR A 77 -12.19 -0.94 0.99
N LEU A 78 -12.73 -0.93 2.22
CA LEU A 78 -12.12 -0.19 3.32
C LEU A 78 -10.72 -0.70 3.62
N ARG A 79 -10.51 -2.03 3.68
CA ARG A 79 -9.19 -2.61 3.89
C ARG A 79 -8.18 -2.13 2.84
N LYS A 80 -8.55 -2.18 1.55
CA LYS A 80 -7.73 -1.66 0.44
C LYS A 80 -7.33 -0.20 0.67
N LYS A 81 -8.28 0.66 0.99
CA LYS A 81 -8.03 2.10 1.20
C LYS A 81 -7.16 2.35 2.42
N GLY A 82 -7.40 1.62 3.50
CA GLY A 82 -6.58 1.66 4.71
C GLY A 82 -5.12 1.30 4.43
N ILE A 83 -4.88 0.20 3.71
CA ILE A 83 -3.55 -0.25 3.29
C ILE A 83 -2.82 0.82 2.48
N ILE A 84 -3.46 1.33 1.43
CA ILE A 84 -2.87 2.35 0.54
C ILE A 84 -2.49 3.60 1.34
N VAL A 85 -3.40 4.08 2.19
CA VAL A 85 -3.17 5.29 2.97
C VAL A 85 -2.10 5.08 4.04
N LEU A 86 -2.05 3.95 4.74
CA LEU A 86 -0.94 3.66 5.65
C LEU A 86 0.40 3.54 4.93
N GLY A 87 0.45 2.98 3.72
CA GLY A 87 1.67 3.02 2.91
C GLY A 87 2.18 4.44 2.66
N TRP A 88 1.26 5.39 2.52
CA TRP A 88 1.59 6.79 2.24
C TRP A 88 2.01 7.62 3.46
N ILE A 89 1.40 7.39 4.62
CA ILE A 89 1.52 8.28 5.79
C ILE A 89 1.84 7.56 7.11
N GLY A 90 1.97 6.24 7.06
CA GLY A 90 2.20 5.40 8.24
C GLY A 90 3.56 5.64 8.90
N GLU A 91 3.72 5.01 10.05
CA GLU A 91 4.95 5.01 10.82
C GLU A 91 5.59 3.62 10.83
N LYS A 92 6.81 3.51 11.37
CA LYS A 92 7.51 2.22 11.48
C LYS A 92 6.68 1.15 12.20
N SER A 93 5.83 1.53 13.15
CA SER A 93 4.94 0.62 13.87
C SER A 93 3.86 -0.01 12.98
N ASP A 94 3.58 0.58 11.81
CA ASP A 94 2.52 0.12 10.90
C ASP A 94 3.00 -0.97 9.94
N VAL A 95 4.30 -1.30 9.94
CA VAL A 95 4.87 -2.36 9.09
C VAL A 95 4.19 -3.70 9.35
N GLU A 96 3.99 -4.07 10.61
CA GLU A 96 3.34 -5.35 10.94
C GLU A 96 1.86 -5.36 10.58
N ILE A 97 1.15 -4.24 10.74
CA ILE A 97 -0.26 -4.12 10.34
C ILE A 97 -0.42 -4.36 8.82
N ILE A 98 0.45 -3.73 8.01
CA ILE A 98 0.42 -3.93 6.56
C ILE A 98 0.88 -5.35 6.19
N ALA A 99 1.89 -5.89 6.87
CA ALA A 99 2.38 -7.24 6.61
C ALA A 99 1.31 -8.30 6.93
N GLU A 100 0.58 -8.17 8.04
CA GLU A 100 -0.54 -9.05 8.38
C GLU A 100 -1.61 -9.06 7.28
N ALA A 101 -1.96 -7.90 6.71
CA ALA A 101 -2.86 -7.83 5.57
C ALA A 101 -2.28 -8.53 4.32
N MET A 102 -0.98 -8.40 4.07
CA MET A 102 -0.29 -9.09 2.96
C MET A 102 -0.34 -10.61 3.09
N PHE A 103 -0.29 -11.16 4.30
CA PHE A 103 -0.32 -12.61 4.52
C PHE A 103 -1.73 -13.19 4.62
N ASN A 104 -2.66 -12.44 5.24
CA ASN A 104 -3.90 -13.02 5.75
C ASN A 104 -5.18 -12.45 5.11
N ASP A 105 -5.11 -11.38 4.31
CA ASP A 105 -6.33 -10.87 3.66
C ASP A 105 -6.88 -11.91 2.67
N GLU A 106 -8.17 -12.22 2.82
CA GLU A 106 -8.87 -13.18 1.96
C GLU A 106 -8.88 -12.72 0.49
N ASN A 107 -8.86 -11.40 0.26
CA ASN A 107 -8.84 -10.81 -1.06
C ASN A 107 -7.41 -10.67 -1.60
N GLU A 108 -7.14 -11.27 -2.75
CA GLU A 108 -5.81 -11.22 -3.39
C GLU A 108 -5.39 -9.80 -3.79
N GLU A 109 -6.33 -8.93 -4.20
CA GLU A 109 -5.95 -7.56 -4.52
C GLU A 109 -5.39 -6.85 -3.29
N ASN A 110 -6.03 -7.02 -2.13
CA ASN A 110 -5.57 -6.40 -0.90
C ASN A 110 -4.20 -6.92 -0.46
N ARG A 111 -3.90 -8.22 -0.65
CA ARG A 111 -2.55 -8.75 -0.40
C ARG A 111 -1.50 -8.08 -1.30
N GLY A 112 -1.83 -7.88 -2.58
CA GLY A 112 -0.96 -7.14 -3.52
C GLY A 112 -0.79 -5.67 -3.14
N TRP A 113 -1.88 -4.99 -2.79
CA TRP A 113 -1.83 -3.61 -2.31
C TRP A 113 -1.05 -3.48 -1.00
N ALA A 114 -1.06 -4.50 -0.14
CA ALA A 114 -0.24 -4.51 1.07
C ALA A 114 1.26 -4.59 0.77
N ALA A 115 1.67 -5.40 -0.20
CA ALA A 115 3.06 -5.41 -0.67
C ALA A 115 3.50 -4.03 -1.16
N THR A 116 2.69 -3.39 -2.02
CA THR A 116 2.98 -2.02 -2.50
C THR A 116 2.91 -0.98 -1.39
N GLY A 117 2.05 -1.18 -0.38
CA GLY A 117 1.97 -0.36 0.82
C GLY A 117 3.27 -0.37 1.61
N LEU A 118 3.90 -1.54 1.80
CA LEU A 118 5.22 -1.66 2.43
C LEU A 118 6.32 -0.94 1.64
N MET A 119 6.28 -1.03 0.31
CA MET A 119 7.19 -0.28 -0.57
C MET A 119 7.02 1.24 -0.41
N GLN A 120 5.78 1.73 -0.45
CA GLN A 120 5.49 3.15 -0.25
C GLN A 120 5.95 3.63 1.14
N LEU A 121 5.72 2.82 2.18
CA LEU A 121 6.15 3.13 3.54
C LEU A 121 7.68 3.23 3.64
N PHE A 122 8.39 2.31 2.98
CA PHE A 122 9.85 2.34 2.89
C PHE A 122 10.38 3.63 2.25
N PHE A 123 9.76 4.13 1.18
CA PHE A 123 10.25 5.31 0.47
C PHE A 123 10.35 6.56 1.34
N HIS A 124 9.52 6.70 2.37
CA HIS A 124 9.63 7.81 3.33
C HIS A 124 10.22 7.40 4.69
N LYS A 125 10.31 6.08 4.99
CA LYS A 125 11.00 5.55 6.18
C LYS A 125 12.12 4.55 5.81
N PRO A 126 13.26 4.96 5.21
CA PRO A 126 14.27 4.01 4.73
C PRO A 126 14.82 3.02 5.77
N ALA A 127 14.75 3.37 7.06
CA ALA A 127 15.17 2.53 8.17
C ALA A 127 14.42 1.19 8.29
N ILE A 128 13.25 1.02 7.66
CA ILE A 128 12.47 -0.23 7.69
C ILE A 128 12.84 -1.21 6.56
N LYS A 129 13.82 -0.88 5.71
CA LYS A 129 14.22 -1.67 4.53
C LYS A 129 14.26 -3.18 4.78
N ASN A 130 15.01 -3.60 5.79
CA ASN A 130 15.22 -5.03 6.06
C ASN A 130 13.95 -5.73 6.56
N GLN A 131 13.12 -5.01 7.33
CA GLN A 131 11.85 -5.54 7.80
C GLN A 131 10.88 -5.75 6.63
N CYS A 132 10.77 -4.77 5.73
CA CYS A 132 9.97 -4.92 4.51
C CYS A 132 10.47 -6.07 3.63
N LEU A 133 11.78 -6.15 3.35
CA LEU A 133 12.33 -7.20 2.50
C LEU A 133 12.11 -8.61 3.08
N ARG A 134 12.18 -8.77 4.41
CA ARG A 134 11.88 -10.07 5.06
C ARG A 134 10.42 -10.47 4.90
N ASN A 135 9.50 -9.54 5.16
CA ASN A 135 8.06 -9.79 5.00
C ASN A 135 7.73 -10.11 3.54
N LEU A 136 8.29 -9.36 2.58
CA LEU A 136 8.10 -9.62 1.15
C LEU A 136 8.71 -10.96 0.71
N GLN A 137 9.88 -11.34 1.22
CA GLN A 137 10.50 -12.65 0.95
C GLN A 137 9.59 -13.80 1.39
N ALA A 138 9.07 -13.72 2.63
CA ALA A 138 8.18 -14.74 3.17
C ALA A 138 6.88 -14.83 2.36
N ALA A 139 6.28 -13.69 1.98
CA ALA A 139 5.07 -13.68 1.16
C ALA A 139 5.31 -14.23 -0.26
N LEU A 140 6.46 -13.90 -0.87
CA LEU A 140 6.84 -14.40 -2.19
C LEU A 140 6.90 -15.93 -2.23
N ALA A 141 7.35 -16.57 -1.14
CA ALA A 141 7.48 -18.01 -1.06
C ALA A 141 6.12 -18.75 -1.06
N THR A 142 5.07 -18.15 -0.49
CA THR A 142 3.77 -18.81 -0.28
C THR A 142 2.67 -18.36 -1.25
N GLU A 143 2.76 -17.16 -1.82
CA GLU A 143 1.73 -16.59 -2.68
C GLU A 143 1.65 -17.29 -4.06
N LYS A 144 0.42 -17.37 -4.58
CA LYS A 144 0.06 -18.05 -5.83
C LYS A 144 -0.62 -17.14 -6.84
N SER A 145 -1.29 -16.08 -6.40
CA SER A 145 -1.94 -15.11 -7.28
C SER A 145 -0.91 -14.32 -8.07
N TYR A 146 -0.98 -14.34 -9.41
CA TYR A 146 -0.03 -13.61 -10.26
C TYR A 146 -0.09 -12.09 -10.03
N PHE A 147 -1.29 -11.53 -9.82
CA PHE A 147 -1.41 -10.11 -9.46
C PHE A 147 -0.66 -9.79 -8.16
N THR A 148 -0.80 -10.64 -7.14
CA THR A 148 -0.13 -10.41 -5.86
C THR A 148 1.38 -10.61 -5.98
N LEU A 149 1.82 -11.65 -6.72
CA LEU A 149 3.22 -11.91 -7.00
C LEU A 149 3.88 -10.75 -7.77
N SER A 150 3.20 -10.16 -8.75
CA SER A 150 3.72 -8.99 -9.48
C SER A 150 3.90 -7.80 -8.53
N CYS A 151 2.91 -7.52 -7.66
CA CYS A 151 3.01 -6.49 -6.63
C CYS A 151 4.20 -6.73 -5.67
N ILE A 152 4.38 -7.96 -5.18
CA ILE A 152 5.48 -8.33 -4.29
C ILE A 152 6.83 -8.14 -5.00
N LEU A 153 6.97 -8.63 -6.23
CA LEU A 153 8.22 -8.53 -6.97
C LEU A 153 8.59 -7.08 -7.30
N ILE A 154 7.63 -6.26 -7.76
CA ILE A 154 7.85 -4.83 -7.97
C ILE A 154 8.34 -4.17 -6.67
N SER A 155 7.67 -4.49 -5.55
CA SER A 155 8.04 -3.95 -4.24
C SER A 155 9.46 -4.33 -3.83
N ILE A 156 9.85 -5.60 -4.04
CA ILE A 156 11.23 -6.06 -3.79
C ILE A 156 12.21 -5.31 -4.69
N GLN A 157 11.93 -5.17 -6.00
CA GLN A 157 12.82 -4.49 -6.94
C GLN A 157 13.12 -3.05 -6.51
N GLU A 158 12.07 -2.32 -6.14
CA GLU A 158 12.17 -0.92 -5.73
C GLU A 158 12.90 -0.75 -4.39
N ILE A 159 12.62 -1.62 -3.41
CA ILE A 159 13.30 -1.55 -2.10
C ILE A 159 14.77 -2.00 -2.21
N ALA A 160 15.04 -3.05 -2.99
CA ALA A 160 16.38 -3.62 -3.16
C ALA A 160 17.26 -2.80 -4.11
N GLY A 161 16.65 -2.08 -5.07
CA GLY A 161 17.37 -1.41 -6.16
C GLY A 161 17.87 -2.39 -7.23
N LYS A 162 17.21 -3.54 -7.40
CA LYS A 162 17.59 -4.61 -8.33
C LYS A 162 16.41 -4.91 -9.25
N GLN A 163 16.65 -5.04 -10.56
CA GLN A 163 15.62 -5.28 -11.55
C GLN A 163 15.72 -6.71 -12.11
N TRP A 164 14.57 -7.36 -12.34
CA TRP A 164 14.41 -8.72 -12.88
C TRP A 164 13.45 -8.75 -14.08
N GLY A 165 13.33 -7.65 -14.81
CA GLY A 165 12.52 -7.57 -16.03
C GLY A 165 11.02 -7.37 -15.80
N ILE A 166 10.58 -7.16 -14.56
CA ILE A 166 9.22 -6.70 -14.25
C ILE A 166 9.19 -5.17 -14.29
N SER A 167 8.19 -4.62 -14.97
CA SER A 167 8.09 -3.17 -15.13
C SER A 167 7.65 -2.48 -13.84
N SER A 168 8.53 -1.67 -13.26
CA SER A 168 8.19 -0.85 -12.07
C SER A 168 7.28 0.34 -12.37
N THR A 169 7.17 0.73 -13.65
CA THR A 169 6.25 1.78 -14.12
C THR A 169 4.98 1.19 -14.74
N GLY A 170 4.93 -0.14 -14.85
CA GLY A 170 3.79 -0.88 -15.35
C GLY A 170 2.65 -0.94 -14.35
N ARG A 171 1.48 -1.35 -14.84
CA ARG A 171 0.34 -1.73 -14.00
C ARG A 171 0.57 -3.17 -13.55
N PRO A 172 0.66 -3.47 -12.23
CA PRO A 172 0.87 -4.84 -11.75
C PRO A 172 -0.16 -5.84 -12.31
N GLU A 173 -1.38 -5.38 -12.60
CA GLU A 173 -2.48 -6.14 -13.22
C GLU A 173 -2.19 -6.58 -14.67
N ARG A 174 -1.16 -6.02 -15.31
CA ARG A 174 -0.82 -6.25 -16.72
C ARG A 174 0.53 -6.93 -16.90
N GLU A 175 1.20 -7.28 -15.81
CA GLU A 175 2.49 -7.95 -15.90
C GLU A 175 2.28 -9.37 -16.45
N PRO A 176 3.00 -9.78 -17.52
CA PRO A 176 2.85 -11.13 -18.06
C PRO A 176 3.27 -12.19 -17.05
N GLU A 177 2.46 -13.25 -16.90
CA GLU A 177 2.75 -14.38 -15.99
C GLU A 177 4.16 -14.96 -16.21
N ARG A 178 4.59 -15.08 -17.47
CA ARG A 178 5.94 -15.53 -17.81
C ARG A 178 7.05 -14.65 -17.22
N SER A 179 6.85 -13.33 -17.16
CA SER A 179 7.82 -12.42 -16.52
C SER A 179 7.90 -12.69 -15.03
N ILE A 180 6.76 -12.95 -14.39
CA ILE A 180 6.64 -13.27 -12.96
C ILE A 180 7.34 -14.59 -12.65
N ASP A 181 7.11 -15.62 -13.45
CA ASP A 181 7.74 -16.94 -13.30
C ASP A 181 9.26 -16.89 -13.43
N MET A 182 9.78 -16.03 -14.31
CA MET A 182 11.22 -15.82 -14.46
C MET A 182 11.82 -15.01 -13.30
N ALA A 183 11.15 -13.94 -12.87
CA ALA A 183 11.65 -13.03 -11.84
C ALA A 183 11.60 -13.63 -10.44
N LYS A 184 10.60 -14.47 -10.13
CA LYS A 184 10.41 -15.07 -8.81
C LYS A 184 11.63 -15.84 -8.27
N PRO A 185 12.20 -16.84 -8.98
CA PRO A 185 13.38 -17.56 -8.50
C PRO A 185 14.62 -16.66 -8.38
N GLU A 186 14.79 -15.68 -9.28
CA GLU A 186 15.90 -14.73 -9.20
C GLU A 186 15.81 -13.82 -7.98
N ALA A 187 14.60 -13.33 -7.66
CA ALA A 187 14.35 -12.52 -6.48
C ALA A 187 14.58 -13.32 -5.18
N ILE A 188 14.14 -14.58 -5.12
CA ILE A 188 14.37 -15.48 -3.98
C ILE A 188 15.88 -15.66 -3.76
N SER A 189 16.62 -16.06 -4.79
CA SER A 189 18.08 -16.28 -4.70
C SER A 189 18.85 -15.00 -4.35
N PHE A 190 18.37 -13.84 -4.80
CA PHE A 190 18.94 -12.56 -4.39
C PHE A 190 18.72 -12.30 -2.90
N LEU A 191 17.49 -12.47 -2.40
CA LEU A 191 17.13 -12.19 -1.01
C LEU A 191 17.81 -13.13 -0.03
N GLU A 192 17.96 -14.41 -0.36
CA GLU A 192 18.73 -15.38 0.44
C GLU A 192 20.16 -14.89 0.64
N ARG A 193 20.87 -14.58 -0.46
CA ARG A 193 22.24 -14.04 -0.40
C ARG A 193 22.31 -12.70 0.32
N TYR A 194 21.32 -11.83 0.11
CA TYR A 194 21.25 -10.53 0.77
C TYR A 194 21.23 -10.69 2.29
N PHE A 195 20.40 -11.60 2.83
CA PHE A 195 20.29 -11.82 4.26
C PHE A 195 21.42 -12.67 4.86
N GLU A 196 22.03 -13.59 4.10
CA GLU A 196 23.22 -14.33 4.52
C GLU A 196 24.43 -13.41 4.76
N GLN A 197 24.57 -12.36 3.94
CA GLN A 197 25.68 -11.40 4.02
C GLN A 197 25.47 -10.30 5.06
N MET A 198 24.27 -10.22 5.65
CA MET A 198 24.02 -9.27 6.73
C MET A 198 24.73 -9.74 8.01
N PRO A 199 25.44 -8.84 8.73
CA PRO A 199 25.87 -9.13 10.08
C PRO A 199 24.65 -9.57 10.89
N GLN A 200 24.74 -10.68 11.63
CA GLN A 200 23.71 -11.00 12.60
C GLN A 200 23.64 -9.84 13.58
N ALA A 201 22.60 -9.02 13.48
CA ALA A 201 22.30 -8.06 14.53
C ALA A 201 21.99 -8.88 15.77
N ASP A 202 22.71 -8.60 16.86
CA ASP A 202 22.57 -9.29 18.14
C ASP A 202 21.09 -9.48 18.49
N LYS A 203 20.76 -10.71 18.87
CA LYS A 203 19.44 -11.18 19.28
C LYS A 203 18.77 -10.28 20.31
#